data_AF-A0A9E3Q3A6-F1
#
_entry.id   AF-A0A9E3Q3A6-F1
#
_cell.length_a   1.000
_cell.length_b   1.000
_cell.length_c   1.000
_cell.angle_alpha   90.00
_cell.angle_beta   90.00
_cell.angle_gamma   90.00
#
_symmetry.space_group_name_H-M   'P 1'
#
loop_
_entity.id
_entity.type
_entity.pdbx_description
1 polymer ?
#
loop_
_entity_poly.entity_id
_entity_poly.type
_entity_poly.pdbx_seq_one_letter_code
_entity_poly.pdbx_strand_id
1 'polypeptide(L)'
;MACTIDHLRADHRVRVLQEITDLAGKHLRAGQTAVLRGLGLDPARMEIWLDLECDGARETLRFALLASDGPRNGHMREFFELGEDLTPPRVLPALHHTWKRRMIVPPPEVSPAPMNATARACAAQGIDGPDRLEEMEKEMLRSIDHIGVAASIAEVYAQRMRAFQRAGNEARAVAAFKLAVDWMARYAGSATSGGEGAALSLECDAFRQSLVLEFGYDPTDDGPQAESHDQLP
;
A
#
# COMPACT_ATOMS: atom_id res chain seq x y z
N MET A 1 -4.31 -4.83 -5.80
CA MET A 1 -4.05 -3.67 -6.69
C MET A 1 -4.41 -4.05 -8.10
N ALA A 2 -5.09 -3.19 -8.84
CA ALA A 2 -5.35 -3.43 -10.26
C ALA A 2 -4.06 -3.13 -11.04
N CYS A 3 -3.51 -4.13 -11.71
CA CYS A 3 -2.40 -3.93 -12.63
C CYS A 3 -2.87 -3.03 -13.77
N THR A 4 -2.07 -2.05 -14.16
CA THR A 4 -2.30 -1.21 -15.34
C THR A 4 -1.15 -1.38 -16.31
N ILE A 5 -1.45 -1.65 -17.58
CA ILE A 5 -0.46 -1.71 -18.66
C ILE A 5 -0.83 -0.59 -19.63
N ASP A 6 0.05 0.40 -19.79
CA ASP A 6 -0.22 1.67 -20.46
C ASP A 6 -1.47 2.37 -19.90
N HIS A 7 -2.58 2.32 -20.65
CA HIS A 7 -3.88 2.86 -20.27
C HIS A 7 -4.91 1.77 -19.96
N LEU A 8 -4.58 0.50 -20.17
CA LEU A 8 -5.49 -0.60 -19.94
C LEU A 8 -5.67 -0.86 -18.44
N ARG A 9 -6.92 -1.07 -18.04
CA ARG A 9 -7.32 -1.36 -16.66
C ARG A 9 -8.33 -2.49 -16.64
N ALA A 10 -8.23 -3.33 -15.61
CA ALA A 10 -9.24 -4.36 -15.39
C ALA A 10 -10.64 -3.74 -15.23
N ASP A 11 -11.64 -4.56 -15.52
CA ASP A 11 -13.07 -4.24 -15.51
C ASP A 11 -13.50 -3.11 -16.45
N HIS A 12 -12.70 -2.77 -17.46
CA HIS A 12 -13.09 -1.81 -18.50
C HIS A 12 -13.46 -2.53 -19.80
N ARG A 13 -14.42 -1.96 -20.53
CA ARG A 13 -14.67 -2.36 -21.92
C ARG A 13 -13.51 -1.83 -22.79
N VAL A 14 -13.00 -2.67 -23.68
CA VAL A 14 -11.97 -2.30 -24.65
C VAL A 14 -12.49 -2.52 -26.07
N ARG A 15 -12.13 -1.62 -26.99
CA ARG A 15 -12.36 -1.77 -28.43
C ARG A 15 -11.04 -2.00 -29.13
N VAL A 16 -10.97 -3.04 -29.94
CA VAL A 16 -9.80 -3.38 -30.76
C VAL A 16 -9.76 -2.42 -31.96
N LEU A 17 -8.68 -1.66 -32.10
CA LEU A 17 -8.51 -0.68 -33.18
C LEU A 17 -7.93 -1.30 -34.44
N GLN A 18 -7.05 -2.29 -34.29
CA GLN A 18 -6.36 -2.97 -35.38
C GLN A 18 -6.44 -4.47 -35.17
N GLU A 19 -6.41 -5.23 -36.27
CA GLU A 19 -6.38 -6.69 -36.18
C GLU A 19 -5.07 -7.14 -35.52
N ILE A 20 -5.18 -8.06 -34.56
CA ILE A 20 -4.05 -8.53 -33.75
C ILE A 20 -4.06 -10.04 -33.66
N THR A 21 -2.85 -10.60 -33.60
CA THR A 21 -2.63 -12.04 -33.40
C THR A 21 -1.77 -12.21 -32.16
N ASP A 22 -2.20 -13.05 -31.24
CA ASP A 22 -1.45 -13.35 -30.02
C ASP A 22 -0.38 -14.44 -30.26
N LEU A 23 0.46 -14.69 -29.25
CA LEU A 23 1.50 -15.71 -29.32
C LEU A 23 0.96 -17.14 -29.48
N ALA A 24 -0.32 -17.39 -29.15
CA ALA A 24 -0.99 -18.66 -29.33
C ALA A 24 -1.71 -18.78 -30.69
N GLY A 25 -1.61 -17.77 -31.56
CA GLY A 25 -2.28 -17.73 -32.86
C GLY A 25 -3.76 -17.35 -32.79
N LYS A 26 -4.24 -16.81 -31.67
CA LYS A 26 -5.60 -16.27 -31.55
C LYS A 26 -5.68 -14.90 -32.21
N HIS A 27 -6.75 -14.68 -32.96
CA HIS A 27 -6.97 -13.46 -33.69
C HIS A 27 -8.09 -12.64 -33.06
N LEU A 28 -7.84 -11.34 -32.83
CA LEU A 28 -8.91 -10.37 -32.57
C LEU A 28 -9.05 -9.42 -33.75
N ARG A 29 -10.29 -9.17 -34.15
CA ARG A 29 -10.60 -8.34 -35.30
C ARG A 29 -10.70 -6.86 -34.91
N ALA A 30 -10.30 -5.98 -35.83
CA ALA A 30 -10.57 -4.56 -35.68
C ALA A 30 -12.09 -4.30 -35.52
N GLY A 31 -12.43 -3.41 -34.60
CA GLY A 31 -13.81 -3.09 -34.20
C GLY A 31 -14.42 -4.04 -33.16
N GLN A 32 -13.78 -5.17 -32.86
CA GLN A 32 -14.26 -6.09 -31.82
C GLN A 32 -14.20 -5.42 -30.45
N THR A 33 -15.21 -5.67 -29.61
CA THR A 33 -15.28 -5.17 -28.25
C THR A 33 -15.25 -6.31 -27.25
N ALA A 34 -14.51 -6.14 -26.16
CA ALA A 34 -14.37 -7.13 -25.11
C ALA A 34 -14.34 -6.44 -23.74
N VAL A 35 -14.59 -7.18 -22.66
CA VAL A 35 -14.37 -6.68 -21.30
C VAL A 35 -13.03 -7.22 -20.78
N LEU A 36 -12.13 -6.33 -20.39
CA LEU A 36 -10.84 -6.71 -19.82
C LEU A 36 -11.04 -7.12 -18.37
N ARG A 37 -11.00 -8.43 -18.07
CA ARG A 37 -11.20 -8.97 -16.71
C ARG A 37 -9.92 -9.03 -15.89
N GLY A 38 -8.78 -9.10 -16.56
CA GLY A 38 -7.48 -9.21 -15.91
C GLY A 38 -6.37 -8.85 -16.89
N LEU A 39 -5.24 -8.43 -16.35
CA LEU A 39 -4.03 -8.18 -17.11
C LEU A 39 -2.82 -8.30 -16.20
N GLY A 40 -1.67 -8.61 -16.78
CA GLY A 40 -0.42 -8.64 -16.03
C GLY A 40 0.80 -8.90 -16.90
N LEU A 41 1.93 -8.97 -16.21
CA LEU A 41 3.25 -9.20 -16.78
C LEU A 41 3.80 -10.51 -16.20
N ASP A 42 4.31 -11.38 -17.07
CA ASP A 42 5.13 -12.52 -16.70
C ASP A 42 6.60 -12.16 -16.98
N PRO A 43 7.37 -11.75 -15.96
CA PRO A 43 8.76 -11.35 -16.14
C PRO A 43 9.69 -12.52 -16.46
N ALA A 44 9.31 -13.76 -16.10
CA ALA A 44 10.13 -14.93 -16.41
C ALA A 44 10.05 -15.28 -17.90
N ARG A 45 8.88 -15.07 -18.51
CA ARG A 45 8.66 -15.31 -19.95
C ARG A 45 8.80 -14.06 -20.81
N MET A 46 8.91 -12.88 -20.20
CA MET A 46 8.87 -11.59 -20.88
C MET A 46 7.58 -11.44 -21.70
N GLU A 47 6.43 -11.79 -21.10
CA GLU A 47 5.12 -11.77 -21.74
C GLU A 47 4.15 -10.83 -21.03
N ILE A 48 3.28 -10.19 -21.80
CA ILE A 48 2.08 -9.51 -21.33
C ILE A 48 0.91 -10.47 -21.54
N TRP A 49 0.07 -10.67 -20.54
CA TRP A 49 -1.17 -11.42 -20.69
C TRP A 49 -2.38 -10.52 -20.43
N LEU A 50 -3.44 -10.70 -21.22
CA LEU A 50 -4.72 -10.02 -21.10
C LEU A 50 -5.83 -11.07 -21.04
N ASP A 51 -6.65 -11.02 -19.99
CA ASP A 51 -7.86 -11.83 -19.88
C ASP A 51 -9.06 -11.01 -20.37
N LEU A 52 -9.60 -11.41 -21.51
CA LEU A 52 -10.72 -10.76 -22.17
C LEU A 52 -11.98 -11.62 -22.07
N GLU A 53 -13.13 -10.97 -21.92
CA GLU A 53 -14.44 -11.61 -22.01
C GLU A 53 -15.14 -11.11 -23.28
N CYS A 54 -15.29 -12.01 -24.26
CA CYS A 54 -15.90 -11.79 -25.57
C CYS A 54 -17.17 -12.64 -25.65
N ASP A 55 -18.34 -12.04 -25.86
CA ASP A 55 -19.62 -12.75 -25.97
C ASP A 55 -19.90 -13.75 -24.82
N GLY A 56 -19.43 -13.42 -23.61
CA GLY A 56 -19.56 -14.26 -22.42
C GLY A 56 -18.52 -15.39 -22.28
N ALA A 57 -17.67 -15.61 -23.28
CA ALA A 57 -16.53 -16.51 -23.20
C ALA A 57 -15.28 -15.77 -22.72
N ARG A 58 -14.53 -16.37 -21.80
CA ARG A 58 -13.25 -15.82 -21.33
C ARG A 58 -12.09 -16.38 -22.14
N GLU A 59 -11.24 -15.50 -22.62
CA GLU A 59 -10.07 -15.81 -23.41
C GLU A 59 -8.86 -15.05 -22.89
N THR A 60 -7.76 -15.78 -22.67
CA THR A 60 -6.46 -15.16 -22.38
C THR A 60 -5.68 -14.98 -23.68
N LEU A 61 -5.18 -13.77 -23.90
CA LEU A 61 -4.22 -13.42 -24.95
C LEU A 61 -2.84 -13.20 -24.36
N ARG A 62 -1.80 -13.52 -25.13
CA ARG A 62 -0.41 -13.30 -24.74
C ARG A 62 0.37 -12.57 -25.82
N PHE A 63 1.17 -11.60 -25.41
CA PHE A 63 2.03 -10.81 -26.28
C PHE A 63 3.44 -10.78 -25.72
N ALA A 64 4.45 -10.84 -26.59
CA ALA A 64 5.84 -10.71 -26.15
C ALA A 64 6.13 -9.25 -25.79
N LEU A 65 6.74 -9.01 -24.64
CA LEU A 65 7.04 -7.67 -24.13
C LEU A 65 8.04 -6.92 -25.03
N LEU A 66 8.88 -7.66 -25.75
CA LEU A 66 9.91 -7.16 -26.66
C LEU A 66 9.56 -7.39 -28.14
N ALA A 67 8.30 -7.66 -28.48
CA ALA A 67 7.90 -7.82 -29.88
C ALA A 67 8.26 -6.55 -30.68
N SER A 68 8.83 -6.72 -31.87
CA SER A 68 9.11 -5.58 -32.76
C SER A 68 7.86 -5.05 -33.46
N ASP A 69 6.82 -5.87 -33.54
CA ASP A 69 5.55 -5.56 -34.20
C ASP A 69 4.37 -6.02 -33.33
N GLY A 70 3.20 -5.40 -33.50
CA GLY A 70 1.98 -5.70 -32.76
C GLY A 70 1.91 -5.10 -31.34
N PRO A 71 0.92 -5.55 -30.53
CA PRO A 71 0.70 -5.05 -29.18
C PRO A 71 1.90 -5.35 -28.26
N ARG A 72 2.46 -4.29 -27.66
CA ARG A 72 3.57 -4.37 -26.70
C ARG A 72 3.45 -3.26 -25.66
N ASN A 73 4.27 -3.35 -24.61
CA ASN A 73 4.33 -2.32 -23.58
C ASN A 73 4.71 -0.96 -24.22
N GLY A 74 3.98 0.11 -23.89
CA GLY A 74 4.12 1.44 -24.48
C GLY A 74 3.31 1.68 -25.75
N HIS A 75 2.78 0.63 -26.40
CA HIS A 75 2.07 0.72 -27.68
C HIS A 75 0.65 0.18 -27.63
N MET A 76 0.13 -0.21 -26.45
CA MET A 76 -1.22 -0.77 -26.37
C MET A 76 -2.30 0.20 -26.86
N ARG A 77 -2.06 1.52 -26.81
CA ARG A 77 -2.99 2.56 -27.29
C ARG A 77 -3.26 2.51 -28.80
N GLU A 78 -2.33 1.95 -29.57
CA GLU A 78 -2.49 1.83 -31.04
C GLU A 78 -3.41 0.68 -31.42
N PHE A 79 -3.58 -0.30 -30.53
CA PHE A 79 -4.34 -1.52 -30.75
C PHE A 79 -5.64 -1.58 -29.94
N PHE A 80 -5.71 -0.87 -28.82
CA PHE A 80 -6.85 -0.90 -27.91
C PHE A 80 -7.27 0.51 -27.50
N GLU A 81 -8.57 0.77 -27.62
CA GLU A 81 -9.21 1.93 -27.04
C GLU A 81 -9.95 1.51 -25.76
N LEU A 82 -9.69 2.25 -24.68
CA LEU A 82 -10.34 2.03 -23.39
C LEU A 82 -11.70 2.75 -23.40
N GLY A 83 -12.76 1.99 -23.10
CA GLY A 83 -14.13 2.47 -22.98
C GLY A 83 -14.60 2.55 -21.54
N GLU A 84 -15.88 2.27 -21.35
CA GLU A 84 -16.61 2.37 -20.08
C GLU A 84 -16.03 1.48 -18.97
N ASP A 85 -15.94 2.03 -17.76
CA ASP A 85 -15.64 1.30 -16.53
C ASP A 85 -16.87 0.50 -16.08
N LEU A 86 -16.73 -0.82 -16.03
CA LEU A 86 -17.78 -1.76 -15.62
C LEU A 86 -17.56 -2.28 -14.20
N THR A 87 -16.70 -1.63 -13.40
CA THR A 87 -16.49 -1.99 -11.99
C THR A 87 -17.83 -1.93 -11.25
N PRO A 88 -18.34 -3.06 -10.73
CA PRO A 88 -19.58 -3.03 -9.96
C PRO A 88 -19.38 -2.14 -8.73
N PRO A 89 -20.40 -1.36 -8.32
CA PRO A 89 -20.29 -0.49 -7.17
C PRO A 89 -19.85 -1.31 -5.96
N ARG A 90 -18.69 -0.97 -5.41
CA ARG A 90 -18.17 -1.63 -4.20
C ARG A 90 -19.17 -1.35 -3.09
N VAL A 91 -19.85 -2.39 -2.62
CA VAL A 91 -20.61 -2.33 -1.37
C VAL A 91 -19.58 -2.18 -0.26
N LEU A 92 -19.27 -0.94 0.11
CA LEU A 92 -18.50 -0.66 1.32
C LEU A 92 -19.34 -1.20 2.49
N PRO A 93 -18.81 -2.11 3.31
CA PRO A 93 -19.48 -2.50 4.54
C PRO A 93 -19.72 -1.22 5.36
N ALA A 94 -20.97 -0.99 5.78
CA ALA A 94 -21.30 0.15 6.62
C ALA A 94 -20.45 0.06 7.89
N LEU A 95 -19.50 0.99 8.04
CA LEU A 95 -18.70 1.17 9.25
C LEU A 95 -19.59 1.74 10.35
N HIS A 96 -20.43 0.89 10.94
CA HIS A 96 -21.12 1.19 12.19
C HIS A 96 -20.25 0.73 13.35
N HIS A 97 -19.48 1.63 13.97
CA HIS A 97 -19.25 1.54 15.42
C HIS A 97 -18.76 2.86 16.03
N THR A 98 -19.69 3.58 16.66
CA THR A 98 -19.40 4.59 17.67
C THR A 98 -19.07 3.90 18.99
N TRP A 99 -17.85 3.36 19.14
CA TRP A 99 -17.44 2.80 20.42
C TRP A 99 -16.92 3.90 21.35
N LYS A 100 -17.54 4.01 22.53
CA LYS A 100 -17.07 4.82 23.66
C LYS A 100 -15.59 4.52 23.94
N ARG A 101 -14.75 5.55 23.80
CA ARG A 101 -13.32 5.58 24.18
C ARG A 101 -13.06 4.76 25.44
N ARG A 102 -12.54 3.55 25.27
CA ARG A 102 -12.00 2.75 26.36
C ARG A 102 -10.61 2.35 25.91
N MET A 103 -9.61 2.92 26.55
CA MET A 103 -8.21 2.58 26.33
C MET A 103 -8.06 1.08 26.62
N ILE A 104 -7.98 0.25 25.57
CA ILE A 104 -7.69 -1.17 25.74
C ILE A 104 -6.18 -1.20 25.93
N VAL A 105 -5.71 -1.35 27.16
CA VAL A 105 -4.30 -1.70 27.41
C VAL A 105 -4.18 -3.17 27.03
N PRO A 106 -3.53 -3.53 25.90
CA PRO A 106 -3.38 -4.94 25.56
C PRO A 106 -2.47 -5.58 26.62
N PRO A 107 -2.78 -6.81 27.07
CA PRO A 107 -1.85 -7.58 27.90
C PRO A 107 -0.53 -7.79 27.12
N PRO A 108 0.62 -7.90 27.80
CA PRO A 108 1.91 -8.04 27.13
C PRO A 108 1.89 -9.27 26.21
N GLU A 109 2.03 -9.06 24.90
CA GLU A 109 2.08 -10.14 23.94
C GLU A 109 3.33 -10.99 24.13
N VAL A 110 3.10 -12.30 24.23
CA VAL A 110 4.14 -13.31 24.18
C VAL A 110 4.42 -13.56 22.71
N SER A 111 5.51 -12.96 22.21
CA SER A 111 6.15 -13.21 20.91
C SER A 111 5.77 -12.26 19.76
N PRO A 112 6.47 -11.12 19.61
CA PRO A 112 6.41 -10.35 18.37
C PRO A 112 7.10 -11.10 17.21
N ALA A 113 6.71 -10.76 15.98
CA ALA A 113 7.36 -11.18 14.73
C ALA A 113 8.89 -10.99 14.79
N PRO A 114 9.70 -11.72 14.00
CA PRO A 114 11.15 -11.69 14.12
C PRO A 114 11.72 -10.33 13.72
N MET A 115 11.85 -9.43 14.70
CA MET A 115 12.74 -8.27 14.64
C MET A 115 14.15 -8.74 14.27
N ASN A 116 14.84 -8.00 13.40
CA ASN A 116 16.27 -8.19 13.21
C ASN A 116 16.99 -8.05 14.58
N ALA A 117 18.09 -8.79 14.77
CA ALA A 117 18.77 -8.87 16.05
C ALA A 117 19.24 -7.49 16.58
N THR A 118 19.52 -6.57 15.67
CA THR A 118 19.96 -5.19 15.96
C THR A 118 18.87 -4.37 16.62
N ALA A 119 17.64 -4.38 16.08
CA ALA A 119 16.50 -3.68 16.69
C ALA A 119 16.18 -4.23 18.09
N ARG A 120 16.38 -5.54 18.31
CA ARG A 120 16.18 -6.18 19.62
C ARG A 120 17.22 -5.72 20.63
N ALA A 121 18.48 -5.59 20.21
CA ALA A 121 19.55 -5.09 21.05
C ALA A 121 19.33 -3.62 21.46
N CYS A 122 18.86 -2.77 20.53
CA CYS A 122 18.53 -1.37 20.83
C CYS A 122 17.33 -1.22 21.78
N ALA A 123 16.26 -2.00 21.56
CA ALA A 123 15.08 -1.99 22.44
C ALA A 123 15.39 -2.46 23.88
N ALA A 124 16.37 -3.36 24.05
CA ALA A 124 16.76 -3.90 25.35
C ALA A 124 17.56 -2.91 26.23
N GLN A 125 18.11 -1.82 25.68
CA GLN A 125 19.01 -0.93 26.40
C GLN A 125 18.33 0.20 27.22
N GLY A 126 17.00 0.25 27.27
CA GLY A 126 16.28 1.27 28.05
C GLY A 126 16.44 2.67 27.45
N ILE A 127 15.59 2.99 26.48
CA ILE A 127 15.62 4.24 25.70
C ILE A 127 14.79 5.35 26.39
N ASP A 128 14.84 5.42 27.71
CA ASP A 128 14.09 6.40 28.49
C ASP A 128 14.80 7.76 28.46
N GLY A 129 14.70 8.43 27.31
CA GLY A 129 15.16 9.80 27.08
C GLY A 129 14.90 10.22 25.63
N PRO A 130 14.55 11.49 25.34
CA PRO A 130 14.42 11.97 23.96
C PRO A 130 15.76 11.87 23.22
N ASP A 131 16.86 12.28 23.86
CA ASP A 131 18.19 12.38 23.25
C ASP A 131 18.75 11.02 22.78
N ARG A 132 18.54 9.95 23.57
CA ARG A 132 19.03 8.61 23.22
C ARG A 132 18.33 8.02 22.01
N LEU A 133 17.08 8.39 21.76
CA LEU A 133 16.35 7.87 20.60
C LEU A 133 16.82 8.53 19.30
N GLU A 134 17.04 9.85 19.33
CA GLU A 134 17.63 10.55 18.19
C GLU A 134 19.04 10.05 17.88
N GLU A 135 19.84 9.76 18.90
CA GLU A 135 21.16 9.15 18.72
C GLU A 135 21.05 7.75 18.09
N MET A 136 20.11 6.92 18.56
CA MET A 136 19.86 5.60 18.00
C MET A 136 19.38 5.68 16.54
N GLU A 137 18.46 6.58 16.20
CA GLU A 137 18.06 6.84 14.81
C GLU A 137 19.26 7.23 13.94
N LYS A 138 20.06 8.21 14.40
CA LYS A 138 21.26 8.66 13.67
C LYS A 138 22.24 7.52 13.47
N GLU A 139 22.42 6.66 14.46
CA GLU A 139 23.31 5.50 14.36
C GLU A 139 22.77 4.43 13.42
N MET A 140 21.47 4.11 13.48
CA MET A 140 20.84 3.18 12.55
C MET A 140 20.97 3.67 11.11
N LEU A 141 20.70 4.95 10.86
CA LEU A 141 20.85 5.56 9.54
C LEU A 141 22.30 5.57 9.03
N ARG A 142 23.28 5.70 9.92
CA ARG A 142 24.71 5.67 9.55
C ARG A 142 25.23 4.26 9.28
N SER A 143 24.74 3.28 10.05
CA SER A 143 25.27 1.91 10.05
C SER A 143 24.59 1.00 9.03
N ILE A 144 23.36 1.30 8.63
CA ILE A 144 22.55 0.47 7.74
C ILE A 144 22.21 1.24 6.46
N ASP A 145 22.95 0.96 5.39
CA ASP A 145 22.70 1.49 4.05
C ASP A 145 21.65 0.63 3.30
N HIS A 146 20.41 0.64 3.80
CA HIS A 146 19.31 -0.11 3.22
C HIS A 146 17.96 0.56 3.48
N ILE A 147 17.06 0.56 2.49
CA ILE A 147 15.74 1.23 2.56
C ILE A 147 14.91 0.80 3.79
N GLY A 148 15.03 -0.47 4.19
CA GLY A 148 14.33 -1.05 5.36
C GLY A 148 14.76 -0.50 6.73
N VAL A 149 15.80 0.35 6.81
CA VAL A 149 16.18 1.02 8.06
C VAL A 149 15.05 1.93 8.55
N ALA A 150 14.34 2.60 7.64
CA ALA A 150 13.22 3.48 7.97
C ALA A 150 12.06 2.69 8.63
N ALA A 151 11.71 1.53 8.08
CA ALA A 151 10.71 0.64 8.67
C ALA A 151 11.14 0.13 10.06
N SER A 152 12.44 -0.17 10.24
CA SER A 152 12.98 -0.58 11.54
C SER A 152 12.89 0.53 12.59
N ILE A 153 13.13 1.78 12.19
CA ILE A 153 12.96 2.94 13.08
C ILE A 153 11.48 3.14 13.44
N ALA A 154 10.56 2.99 12.48
CA ALA A 154 9.12 3.06 12.71
C ALA A 154 8.67 2.08 13.82
N GLU A 155 9.16 0.84 13.78
CA GLU A 155 8.88 -0.17 14.82
C GLU A 155 9.40 0.22 16.20
N VAL A 156 10.56 0.88 16.29
CA VAL A 156 11.06 1.37 17.59
C VAL A 156 10.11 2.43 18.17
N TYR A 157 9.60 3.34 17.33
CA TYR A 157 8.59 4.31 17.77
C TYR A 157 7.26 3.65 18.15
N ALA A 158 6.82 2.63 17.43
CA ALA A 158 5.64 1.85 17.81
C ALA A 158 5.81 1.19 19.19
N GLN A 159 6.98 0.62 19.49
CA GLN A 159 7.26 0.08 20.82
C GLN A 159 7.25 1.16 21.90
N ARG A 160 7.77 2.35 21.59
CA ARG A 160 7.77 3.49 22.51
C ARG A 160 6.36 4.02 22.76
N MET A 161 5.53 4.08 21.72
CA MET A 161 4.10 4.37 21.84
C MET A 161 3.43 3.39 22.82
N ARG A 162 3.63 2.08 22.64
CA ARG A 162 3.10 1.03 23.55
C ARG A 162 3.60 1.21 24.99
N ALA A 163 4.87 1.59 25.17
CA ALA A 163 5.44 1.84 26.50
C ALA A 163 4.78 3.07 27.17
N PHE A 164 4.59 4.16 26.44
CA PHE A 164 3.92 5.35 26.96
C PHE A 164 2.44 5.12 27.25
N GLN A 165 1.73 4.31 26.45
CA GLN A 165 0.37 3.89 26.76
C GLN A 165 0.30 3.12 28.08
N ARG A 166 1.21 2.15 28.29
CA ARG A 166 1.30 1.40 29.55
C ARG A 166 1.60 2.30 30.76
N ALA A 167 2.32 3.40 30.54
CA ALA A 167 2.61 4.41 31.56
C ALA A 167 1.49 5.46 31.72
N GLY A 168 0.41 5.42 30.92
CA GLY A 168 -0.67 6.41 30.93
C GLY A 168 -0.27 7.79 30.38
N ASN A 169 0.86 7.90 29.66
CA ASN A 169 1.33 9.16 29.09
C ASN A 169 0.85 9.33 27.64
N GLU A 170 -0.41 9.73 27.49
CA GLU A 170 -1.07 9.81 26.19
C GLU A 170 -0.38 10.79 25.23
N ALA A 171 0.00 12.00 25.69
CA ALA A 171 0.66 12.99 24.85
C ALA A 171 1.96 12.46 24.21
N ARG A 172 2.78 11.75 24.99
CA ARG A 172 4.00 11.12 24.46
C ARG A 172 3.70 9.90 23.60
N ALA A 173 2.65 9.15 23.90
CA ALA A 173 2.22 8.05 23.04
C ALA A 173 1.76 8.56 21.66
N VAL A 174 1.01 9.65 21.61
CA VAL A 174 0.60 10.32 20.36
C VAL A 174 1.81 10.81 19.57
N ALA A 175 2.78 11.46 20.24
CA ALA A 175 4.00 11.91 19.57
C ALA A 175 4.79 10.73 18.97
N ALA A 176 4.92 9.62 19.71
CA ALA A 176 5.57 8.41 19.22
C ALA A 176 4.80 7.75 18.06
N PHE A 177 3.46 7.73 18.12
CA PHE A 177 2.61 7.25 17.03
C PHE A 177 2.89 8.03 15.74
N LYS A 178 2.87 9.38 15.81
CA LYS A 178 3.08 10.24 14.64
C LYS A 178 4.46 9.98 14.01
N LEU A 179 5.50 9.89 14.84
CA LEU A 179 6.85 9.57 14.36
C LEU A 179 6.93 8.17 13.74
N ALA A 180 6.25 7.16 14.30
CA ALA A 180 6.20 5.83 13.70
C ALA A 180 5.58 5.86 12.29
N VAL A 181 4.45 6.57 12.13
CA VAL A 181 3.78 6.73 10.83
C VAL A 181 4.64 7.50 9.84
N ASP A 182 5.28 8.60 10.27
CA ASP A 182 6.14 9.42 9.42
C ASP A 182 7.35 8.61 8.89
N TRP A 183 7.95 7.78 9.74
CA TRP A 183 9.04 6.88 9.33
C TRP A 183 8.59 5.82 8.33
N MET A 184 7.40 5.26 8.51
CA MET A 184 6.84 4.30 7.57
C MET A 184 6.47 4.97 6.23
N ALA A 185 6.00 6.21 6.26
CA ALA A 185 5.79 7.01 5.05
C ALA A 185 7.12 7.28 4.32
N ARG A 186 8.19 7.58 5.05
CA ARG A 186 9.54 7.73 4.48
C ARG A 186 10.06 6.43 3.85
N TYR A 187 9.78 5.29 4.49
CA TYR A 187 10.07 3.98 3.92
C TYR A 187 9.36 3.79 2.58
N ALA A 188 8.05 4.02 2.52
CA ALA A 188 7.28 3.91 1.28
C ALA A 188 7.74 4.91 0.20
N GLY A 189 8.12 6.13 0.59
CA GLY A 189 8.65 7.16 -0.30
C GLY A 189 10.03 6.85 -0.91
N SER A 190 10.74 5.82 -0.42
CA SER A 190 12.01 5.36 -0.99
C SER A 190 11.85 4.43 -2.19
N ALA A 191 10.62 4.10 -2.59
CA ALA A 191 10.34 3.26 -3.75
C ALA A 191 10.93 3.83 -5.05
N THR A 192 11.52 2.96 -5.86
CA THR A 192 12.18 3.32 -7.12
C THR A 192 11.31 3.09 -8.36
N SER A 193 10.18 2.40 -8.18
CA SER A 193 9.23 2.10 -9.25
C SER A 193 7.78 2.22 -8.76
N GLY A 194 6.84 2.36 -9.70
CA GLY A 194 5.41 2.44 -9.37
C GLY A 194 4.85 1.17 -8.72
N GLY A 195 5.34 -0.01 -9.13
CA GLY A 195 4.94 -1.29 -8.54
C GLY A 195 5.45 -1.47 -7.11
N GLU A 196 6.72 -1.12 -6.89
CA GLU A 196 7.32 -1.10 -5.55
C GLU A 196 6.62 -0.09 -4.65
N GLY A 197 6.38 1.13 -5.14
CA GLY A 197 5.71 2.19 -4.38
C GLY A 197 4.31 1.78 -3.94
N ALA A 198 3.56 1.10 -4.79
CA ALA A 198 2.25 0.57 -4.42
C ALA A 198 2.38 -0.48 -3.31
N ALA A 199 3.29 -1.45 -3.44
CA ALA A 199 3.52 -2.48 -2.42
C ALA A 199 3.92 -1.87 -1.06
N LEU A 200 4.87 -0.94 -1.05
CA LEU A 200 5.31 -0.28 0.19
C LEU A 200 4.23 0.62 0.80
N SER A 201 3.38 1.25 -0.04
CA SER A 201 2.24 2.03 0.45
C SER A 201 1.23 1.12 1.16
N LEU A 202 0.97 -0.07 0.63
CA LEU A 202 0.10 -1.05 1.29
C LEU A 202 0.66 -1.51 2.64
N GLU A 203 1.98 -1.71 2.74
CA GLU A 203 2.63 -2.02 4.02
C GLU A 203 2.52 -0.85 5.02
N CYS A 204 2.67 0.39 4.55
CA CYS A 204 2.49 1.58 5.37
C CYS A 204 1.05 1.72 5.89
N ASP A 205 0.06 1.47 5.04
CA ASP A 205 -1.36 1.49 5.42
C ASP A 205 -1.68 0.40 6.45
N ALA A 206 -1.17 -0.82 6.24
CA ALA A 206 -1.35 -1.94 7.16
C ALA A 206 -0.70 -1.65 8.53
N PHE A 207 0.51 -1.09 8.52
CA PHE A 207 1.22 -0.69 9.73
C PHE A 207 0.45 0.39 10.50
N ARG A 208 0.02 1.47 9.82
CA ARG A 208 -0.80 2.53 10.44
C ARG A 208 -2.09 1.96 11.00
N GLN A 209 -2.79 1.12 10.25
CA GLN A 209 -4.04 0.52 10.70
C GLN A 209 -3.83 -0.34 11.97
N SER A 210 -2.74 -1.12 12.03
CA SER A 210 -2.38 -1.86 13.25
C SER A 210 -2.19 -0.93 14.43
N LEU A 211 -1.43 0.16 14.26
CA LEU A 211 -1.22 1.13 15.34
C LEU A 211 -2.51 1.82 15.76
N VAL A 212 -3.39 2.19 14.82
CA VAL A 212 -4.70 2.80 15.12
C VAL A 212 -5.56 1.85 15.95
N LEU A 213 -5.59 0.56 15.60
CA LEU A 213 -6.31 -0.46 16.35
C LEU A 213 -5.76 -0.61 17.76
N GLU A 214 -4.44 -0.64 17.92
CA GLU A 214 -3.78 -0.70 19.23
C GLU A 214 -3.99 0.58 20.06
N PHE A 215 -4.00 1.75 19.41
CA PHE A 215 -4.20 3.04 20.06
C PHE A 215 -5.66 3.29 20.45
N GLY A 216 -6.59 2.69 19.71
CA GLY A 216 -8.03 2.84 19.89
C GLY A 216 -8.64 4.07 19.19
N TYR A 217 -7.81 4.87 18.52
CA TYR A 217 -8.20 5.95 17.59
C TYR A 217 -7.00 6.31 16.72
N ASP A 218 -7.20 7.14 15.69
CA ASP A 218 -6.10 7.64 14.86
C ASP A 218 -5.66 9.04 15.33
N PRO A 219 -4.48 9.20 15.95
CA PRO A 219 -3.97 10.49 16.40
C PRO A 219 -3.52 11.43 15.28
N THR A 220 -3.48 10.96 14.02
CA THR A 220 -3.21 11.79 12.83
C THR A 220 -4.47 12.31 12.18
N ASP A 221 -5.63 11.72 12.52
CA ASP A 221 -6.91 12.29 12.18
C ASP A 221 -7.18 13.42 13.19
N ASP A 222 -6.71 14.62 12.85
CA ASP A 222 -7.11 15.85 13.52
C ASP A 222 -8.62 16.02 13.26
N GLY A 223 -9.45 15.25 13.98
CA GLY A 223 -10.91 15.28 13.85
C GLY A 223 -11.40 16.73 13.88
N PRO A 224 -12.58 17.03 13.30
CA PRO A 224 -13.05 18.40 13.12
C PRO A 224 -12.84 19.15 14.43
N GLN A 225 -11.95 20.15 14.39
CA GLN A 225 -11.62 20.96 15.56
C GLN A 225 -12.94 21.31 16.20
N ALA A 226 -13.18 20.82 17.43
CA ALA A 226 -14.42 21.09 18.13
C ALA A 226 -14.53 22.61 18.16
N GLU A 227 -15.42 23.16 17.31
CA GLU A 227 -15.63 24.59 17.22
C GLU A 227 -15.90 25.03 18.64
N SER A 228 -14.97 25.82 19.19
CA SER A 228 -15.12 26.37 20.51
C SER A 228 -16.38 27.23 20.46
N HIS A 229 -17.50 26.65 20.89
CA HIS A 229 -18.75 27.33 21.15
C HIS A 229 -18.53 28.21 22.39
N ASP A 230 -17.67 29.20 22.22
CA ASP A 230 -17.50 30.32 23.12
C ASP A 230 -18.08 31.54 22.39
N GLN A 231 -19.39 31.49 22.22
CA GLN A 231 -20.21 32.65 21.95
C GLN A 231 -21.45 32.53 22.83
N LEU A 232 -21.47 33.35 23.87
CA LEU A 232 -22.55 34.31 24.21
C LEU A 232 -22.59 34.54 25.73
N PRO A 233 -23.02 35.72 26.18
CA PRO A 233 -22.39 37.04 26.06
C PRO A 233 -21.83 37.55 27.40
#